data_AF-A0A1E8PWH9-F1
#
_entry.id   AF-A0A1E8PWH9-F1
#
_cell.length_a   1.000
_cell.length_b   1.000
_cell.length_c   1.000
_cell.angle_alpha   90.00
_cell.angle_beta   90.00
_cell.angle_gamma   90.00
#
_symmetry.space_group_name_H-M   'P 1'
#
loop_
_entity.id
_entity.type
_entity.pdbx_description
1 polymer ?
#
loop_
_entity_poly.entity_id
_entity_poly.type
_entity_poly.pdbx_seq_one_letter_code
_entity_poly.pdbx_strand_id
1 'polypeptide(L)'
;MHAASTGKTDAAVGAAPVPVSAARLERDAIASAASGGAGRKGTTGNTALILARRIAAALNIGVSDFGFYWVTGLTTDGAIVVANSYGLGYIPDGVRLPPQVAMATADETVTPADRATWATYPILAIQGWARAHGHTLRAVIATEEQFASFDPGAAKIVLRPDDIPTTGAMDGRTRLEVISPQAAARLAAVPDAALTDLLPPAPADTNAPVDKSNALWFELIKPLMVTFPERAGVHLRAFVAYAEHAQELALHRAHVAADAAAQRAAIADWVYWQHLAVLMWEATEANAAV
;
A
#
# COMPACT_ATOMS: atom_id res chain seq x y z
N MET A 1 -1.03 58.18 3.36
CA MET A 1 -1.80 57.00 3.84
C MET A 1 -1.32 55.79 3.07
N HIS A 2 -0.47 54.94 3.68
CA HIS A 2 -0.02 53.68 3.10
C HIS A 2 -0.92 52.57 3.63
N ALA A 3 -1.60 51.84 2.75
CA ALA A 3 -2.41 50.68 3.10
C ALA A 3 -1.49 49.45 3.14
N ALA A 4 -1.44 48.80 4.31
CA ALA A 4 -0.67 47.59 4.54
C ALA A 4 -1.39 46.37 3.93
N SER A 5 -0.64 45.63 3.11
CA SER A 5 -1.00 44.31 2.57
C SER A 5 -0.93 43.26 3.68
N THR A 6 -2.07 42.70 4.08
CA THR A 6 -2.12 41.52 4.94
C THR A 6 -1.90 40.26 4.10
N GLY A 7 -0.66 39.78 4.08
CA GLY A 7 -0.32 38.46 3.55
C GLY A 7 -0.98 37.37 4.40
N LYS A 8 -1.91 36.63 3.79
CA LYS A 8 -2.51 35.43 4.37
C LYS A 8 -1.49 34.30 4.19
N THR A 9 -0.80 33.92 5.26
CA THR A 9 0.01 32.70 5.28
C THR A 9 -0.95 31.52 5.29
N ASP A 10 -0.96 30.75 4.20
CA ASP A 10 -1.57 29.43 4.17
C ASP A 10 -0.86 28.54 5.20
N ALA A 11 -1.57 28.22 6.28
CA ALA A 11 -1.14 27.19 7.21
C ALA A 11 -1.29 25.84 6.52
N ALA A 12 -0.15 25.21 6.19
CA ALA A 12 -0.12 23.82 5.81
C ALA A 12 -0.78 22.99 6.92
N VAL A 13 -1.91 22.35 6.60
CA VAL A 13 -2.52 21.35 7.47
C VAL A 13 -1.51 20.21 7.61
N GLY A 14 -0.85 20.13 8.77
CA GLY A 14 0.18 19.13 9.03
C GLY A 14 -0.44 17.74 9.04
N ALA A 15 0.07 16.84 8.18
CA ALA A 15 -0.28 15.43 8.20
C ALA A 15 -0.10 14.85 9.62
N ALA A 16 -1.01 13.98 10.08
CA ALA A 16 -0.84 13.34 11.37
C ALA A 16 0.48 12.56 11.40
N PRO A 17 1.21 12.61 12.53
CA PRO A 17 2.47 11.90 12.66
C PRO A 17 2.25 10.39 12.57
N VAL A 18 3.12 9.69 11.83
CA VAL A 18 3.11 8.22 11.76
C VAL A 18 3.25 7.63 13.17
N PRO A 19 2.38 6.68 13.58
CA PRO A 19 2.42 6.08 14.91
C PRO A 19 3.78 5.47 15.25
N VAL A 20 4.10 5.46 16.55
CA VAL A 20 5.34 4.91 17.08
C VAL A 20 5.10 4.34 18.48
N SER A 21 5.71 3.21 18.80
CA SER A 21 5.60 2.60 20.12
C SER A 21 6.35 3.41 21.19
N ALA A 22 5.93 3.28 22.45
CA ALA A 22 6.61 3.93 23.58
C ALA A 22 8.07 3.46 23.71
N ALA A 23 8.31 2.14 23.58
CA ALA A 23 9.65 1.58 23.65
C ALA A 23 10.57 2.10 22.53
N ARG A 24 10.01 2.33 21.33
CA ARG A 24 10.77 2.95 20.23
C ARG A 24 11.07 4.42 20.49
N LEU A 25 10.09 5.20 20.98
CA LEU A 25 10.31 6.59 21.37
C LEU A 25 11.44 6.72 22.40
N GLU A 26 11.46 5.85 23.42
CA GLU A 26 12.51 5.83 24.44
C GLU A 26 13.90 5.55 23.84
N ARG A 27 14.00 4.54 22.97
CA ARG A 27 15.25 4.21 22.28
C ARG A 27 15.75 5.34 21.39
N ASP A 28 14.86 5.99 20.65
CA ASP A 28 15.19 7.12 19.80
C ASP A 28 15.69 8.32 20.64
N ALA A 29 15.10 8.54 21.81
CA ALA A 29 15.54 9.56 22.77
C ALA A 29 16.94 9.26 23.34
N ILE A 30 17.21 8.00 23.72
CA ILE A 30 18.53 7.57 24.19
C ILE A 30 19.60 7.75 23.10
N ALA A 31 19.31 7.33 21.87
CA ALA A 31 20.24 7.47 20.74
C ALA A 31 20.53 8.95 20.40
N SER A 32 19.51 9.80 20.52
CA SER A 32 19.65 11.25 20.33
C SER A 32 20.51 11.89 21.42
N ALA A 33 20.33 11.47 22.68
CA ALA A 33 21.13 11.96 23.80
C ALA A 33 22.61 11.49 23.70
N ALA A 34 22.84 10.25 23.26
CA ALA A 34 24.17 9.67 23.12
C ALA A 34 25.00 10.28 21.96
N SER A 35 24.36 10.91 20.97
CA SER A 35 25.03 11.48 19.79
C SER A 35 25.52 12.93 19.94
N GLY A 36 25.33 13.55 21.12
CA GLY A 36 26.13 14.70 21.58
C GLY A 36 26.26 15.90 20.63
N GLY A 37 25.23 16.23 19.83
CA GLY A 37 25.23 17.40 18.94
C GLY A 37 26.10 17.29 17.67
N ALA A 38 26.79 16.18 17.45
CA ALA A 38 27.69 15.97 16.31
C ALA A 38 26.96 15.36 15.09
N GLY A 39 25.92 16.03 14.56
CA GLY A 39 25.06 15.39 13.57
C GLY A 39 24.28 16.28 12.59
N ARG A 40 24.72 17.52 12.30
CA ARG A 40 24.04 18.39 11.32
C ARG A 40 24.28 18.03 9.85
N LYS A 41 25.18 17.08 9.54
CA LYS A 41 25.56 16.73 8.15
C LYS A 41 24.76 15.55 7.55
N GLY A 42 23.86 14.92 8.33
CA GLY A 42 23.10 13.72 7.93
C GLY A 42 21.63 13.70 8.40
N THR A 43 21.08 14.85 8.77
CA THR A 43 19.73 15.02 9.33
C THR A 43 18.66 14.45 8.40
N THR A 44 18.68 14.76 7.10
CA THR A 44 17.66 14.30 6.15
C THR A 44 17.65 12.77 6.00
N GLY A 45 18.81 12.15 5.83
CA GLY A 45 18.93 10.69 5.71
C GLY A 45 18.56 9.97 7.01
N ASN A 46 18.84 10.55 8.17
CA ASN A 46 18.42 9.98 9.45
C ASN A 46 16.91 10.12 9.66
N THR A 47 16.32 11.27 9.30
CA THR A 47 14.86 11.49 9.35
C THR A 47 14.11 10.53 8.43
N ALA A 48 14.57 10.33 7.19
CA ALA A 48 13.96 9.37 6.26
C ALA A 48 13.99 7.94 6.80
N LEU A 49 15.10 7.56 7.45
CA LEU A 49 15.23 6.24 8.08
C LEU A 49 14.28 6.07 9.28
N ILE A 50 14.17 7.09 10.14
CA ILE A 50 13.22 7.07 11.27
C ILE A 50 11.79 6.91 10.74
N LEU A 51 11.43 7.69 9.72
CA LEU A 51 10.11 7.63 9.10
C LEU A 51 9.84 6.25 8.49
N ALA A 52 10.77 5.70 7.71
CA ALA A 52 10.64 4.39 7.10
C ALA A 52 10.43 3.28 8.15
N ARG A 53 11.12 3.35 9.29
CA ARG A 53 10.93 2.40 10.40
C ARG A 53 9.52 2.50 11.01
N ARG A 54 9.02 3.72 11.21
CA ARG A 54 7.67 3.94 11.76
C ARG A 54 6.59 3.44 10.81
N ILE A 55 6.75 3.70 9.51
CA ILE A 55 5.83 3.19 8.48
C ILE A 55 5.86 1.65 8.46
N ALA A 56 7.05 1.05 8.46
CA ALA A 56 7.18 -0.41 8.48
C ALA A 56 6.50 -1.05 9.70
N ALA A 57 6.65 -0.44 10.89
CA ALA A 57 6.02 -0.90 12.12
C ALA A 57 4.49 -0.72 12.08
N ALA A 58 4.02 0.45 11.63
CA ALA A 58 2.59 0.74 11.50
C ALA A 58 1.88 -0.16 10.47
N LEU A 59 2.56 -0.56 9.40
CA LEU A 59 2.01 -1.48 8.41
C LEU A 59 1.97 -2.95 8.90
N ASN A 60 2.84 -3.34 9.82
CA ASN A 60 2.92 -4.71 10.35
C ASN A 60 2.12 -4.92 11.65
N ILE A 61 1.39 -3.91 12.16
CA ILE A 61 0.52 -4.09 13.32
C ILE A 61 -0.73 -4.89 12.97
N GLY A 62 -1.09 -5.85 13.83
CA GLY A 62 -2.38 -6.54 13.74
C GLY A 62 -2.58 -7.37 12.46
N VAL A 63 -1.50 -7.65 11.72
CA VAL A 63 -1.53 -8.51 10.55
C VAL A 63 -1.84 -9.94 11.01
N SER A 64 -3.07 -10.38 10.73
CA SER A 64 -3.57 -11.71 11.11
C SER A 64 -3.84 -12.62 9.91
N ASP A 65 -3.91 -12.06 8.70
CA ASP A 65 -4.16 -12.81 7.48
C ASP A 65 -2.97 -13.73 7.16
N PHE A 66 -3.26 -15.00 6.92
CA PHE A 66 -2.22 -16.00 6.71
C PHE A 66 -1.31 -15.61 5.54
N GLY A 67 -0.01 -15.54 5.81
CA GLY A 67 0.99 -15.22 4.80
C GLY A 67 0.99 -13.76 4.34
N PHE A 68 0.12 -12.89 4.86
CA PHE A 68 0.17 -11.45 4.59
C PHE A 68 1.27 -10.82 5.42
N TYR A 69 2.08 -9.95 4.82
CA TYR A 69 3.01 -9.09 5.54
C TYR A 69 3.52 -7.97 4.65
N TRP A 70 3.99 -6.89 5.28
CA TRP A 70 4.58 -5.74 4.61
C TRP A 70 6.09 -5.70 4.77
N VAL A 71 6.78 -5.28 3.72
CA VAL A 71 8.20 -4.93 3.74
C VAL A 71 8.34 -3.47 3.33
N THR A 72 9.29 -2.76 3.94
CA THR A 72 9.62 -1.37 3.60
C THR A 72 11.07 -1.25 3.18
N GLY A 73 11.33 -0.61 2.03
CA GLY A 73 12.64 -0.23 1.55
C GLY A 73 12.90 1.26 1.76
N LEU A 74 14.16 1.58 2.04
CA LEU A 74 14.69 2.94 2.04
C LEU A 74 15.84 3.02 1.05
N THR A 75 15.78 3.96 0.12
CA THR A 75 16.87 4.21 -0.83
C THR A 75 17.93 5.16 -0.25
N THR A 76 19.10 5.21 -0.88
CA THR A 76 20.22 6.08 -0.47
C THR A 76 19.91 7.57 -0.56
N ASP A 77 19.05 7.98 -1.50
CA ASP A 77 18.51 9.33 -1.67
C ASP A 77 17.27 9.62 -0.80
N GLY A 78 16.79 8.63 -0.04
CA GLY A 78 15.76 8.82 0.99
C GLY A 78 14.32 8.56 0.55
N ALA A 79 14.11 8.02 -0.65
CA ALA A 79 12.80 7.52 -1.06
C ALA A 79 12.39 6.29 -0.23
N ILE A 80 11.11 6.23 0.13
CA ILE A 80 10.52 5.13 0.89
C ILE A 80 9.60 4.37 -0.04
N VAL A 81 9.77 3.05 -0.11
CA VAL A 81 8.97 2.16 -0.93
C VAL A 81 8.45 1.01 -0.09
N VAL A 82 7.22 0.56 -0.33
CA VAL A 82 6.62 -0.58 0.36
C VAL A 82 6.14 -1.63 -0.64
N ALA A 83 6.05 -2.87 -0.17
CA ALA A 83 5.43 -3.99 -0.87
C ALA A 83 4.84 -4.95 0.16
N ASN A 84 3.87 -5.77 -0.24
CA ASN A 84 3.37 -6.87 0.58
C ASN A 84 3.33 -8.19 -0.19
N SER A 85 3.11 -9.28 0.54
CA SER A 85 3.17 -10.66 0.05
C SER A 85 1.92 -11.15 -0.68
N TYR A 86 0.83 -10.38 -0.69
CA TYR A 86 -0.42 -10.77 -1.35
C TYR A 86 -0.50 -10.31 -2.80
N GLY A 87 0.41 -9.48 -3.31
CA GLY A 87 0.44 -9.21 -4.74
C GLY A 87 0.51 -7.74 -5.14
N LEU A 88 0.06 -7.53 -6.37
CA LEU A 88 0.28 -6.30 -7.12
C LEU A 88 -0.67 -5.20 -6.69
N GLY A 89 -0.16 -4.24 -5.92
CA GLY A 89 -0.90 -3.05 -5.49
C GLY A 89 -1.96 -3.28 -4.40
N TYR A 90 -2.11 -4.49 -3.88
CA TYR A 90 -3.12 -4.76 -2.85
C TYR A 90 -2.86 -3.96 -1.58
N ILE A 91 -3.86 -3.24 -1.10
CA ILE A 91 -3.85 -2.49 0.16
C ILE A 91 -5.14 -2.85 0.91
N PRO A 92 -5.06 -3.40 2.15
CA PRO A 92 -6.22 -3.69 2.96
C PRO A 92 -7.10 -2.45 3.18
N ASP A 93 -8.40 -2.67 3.37
CA ASP A 93 -9.33 -1.58 3.65
C ASP A 93 -8.91 -0.79 4.91
N GLY A 94 -9.14 0.53 4.89
CA GLY A 94 -8.73 1.44 5.95
C GLY A 94 -7.23 1.75 6.03
N VAL A 95 -6.35 1.01 5.35
CA VAL A 95 -4.92 1.34 5.29
C VAL A 95 -4.68 2.55 4.38
N ARG A 96 -3.93 3.52 4.89
CA ARG A 96 -3.51 4.71 4.15
C ARG A 96 -1.99 4.77 4.09
N LEU A 97 -1.45 5.18 2.94
CA LEU A 97 -0.02 5.37 2.77
C LEU A 97 0.34 6.87 2.78
N PRO A 98 1.35 7.29 3.58
CA PRO A 98 1.82 8.67 3.54
C PRO A 98 2.19 9.12 2.11
N PRO A 99 2.02 10.41 1.75
CA PRO A 99 2.19 10.89 0.38
C PRO A 99 3.53 10.52 -0.28
N GLN A 100 4.61 10.45 0.50
CA GLN A 100 5.98 10.19 0.06
C GLN A 100 6.34 8.72 -0.15
N VAL A 101 5.40 7.79 0.10
CA VAL A 101 5.67 6.34 0.05
C VAL A 101 5.32 5.75 -1.32
N ALA A 102 6.27 5.17 -2.05
CA ALA A 102 5.93 4.40 -3.24
C ALA A 102 5.36 3.02 -2.86
N MET A 103 4.41 2.49 -3.63
CA MET A 103 3.98 1.10 -3.56
C MET A 103 4.61 0.37 -4.75
N ALA A 104 5.68 -0.39 -4.51
CA ALA A 104 6.49 -1.00 -5.58
C ALA A 104 5.63 -1.79 -6.56
N THR A 105 4.71 -2.60 -6.03
CA THR A 105 3.92 -3.53 -6.83
C THR A 105 2.72 -2.89 -7.52
N ALA A 106 2.44 -1.61 -7.28
CA ALA A 106 1.45 -0.80 -7.99
C ALA A 106 2.06 0.11 -9.07
N ASP A 107 3.40 0.11 -9.21
CA ASP A 107 4.08 1.00 -10.14
C ASP A 107 3.94 0.50 -11.58
N GLU A 108 3.07 1.16 -12.34
CA GLU A 108 2.78 0.85 -13.74
C GLU A 108 3.90 1.24 -14.72
N THR A 109 4.92 1.97 -14.28
CA THR A 109 6.11 2.27 -15.10
C THR A 109 7.06 1.07 -15.21
N VAL A 110 6.97 0.13 -14.27
CA VAL A 110 7.62 -1.19 -14.33
C VAL A 110 6.83 -2.10 -15.29
N THR A 111 7.48 -3.03 -16.00
CA THR A 111 6.72 -3.88 -16.94
C THR A 111 5.85 -4.91 -16.20
N PRO A 112 4.71 -5.37 -16.78
CA PRO A 112 3.92 -6.44 -16.19
C PRO A 112 4.71 -7.74 -15.97
N ALA A 113 5.65 -8.06 -16.88
CA ALA A 113 6.51 -9.23 -16.76
C ALA A 113 7.43 -9.14 -15.54
N ASP A 114 8.10 -8.00 -15.34
CA ASP A 114 8.91 -7.76 -14.15
C ASP A 114 8.05 -7.84 -12.88
N ARG A 115 6.84 -7.22 -12.92
CA ARG A 115 5.91 -7.29 -11.80
C ARG A 115 5.43 -8.71 -11.51
N ALA A 116 5.31 -9.59 -12.49
CA ALA A 116 4.90 -10.96 -12.25
C ALA A 116 5.94 -11.72 -11.41
N THR A 117 7.23 -11.47 -11.65
CA THR A 117 8.34 -12.16 -10.95
C THR A 117 8.37 -11.93 -9.43
N TRP A 118 7.79 -10.82 -8.96
CA TRP A 118 7.85 -10.42 -7.55
C TRP A 118 6.52 -10.56 -6.79
N ALA A 119 5.46 -11.09 -7.42
CA ALA A 119 4.07 -10.97 -6.93
C ALA A 119 3.86 -11.48 -5.49
N THR A 120 4.55 -12.55 -5.09
CA THR A 120 4.49 -13.08 -3.72
C THR A 120 5.78 -12.84 -2.92
N TYR A 121 6.63 -11.94 -3.38
CA TYR A 121 7.99 -11.75 -2.90
C TYR A 121 8.29 -10.26 -2.68
N PRO A 122 7.81 -9.66 -1.57
CA PRO A 122 7.88 -8.21 -1.37
C PRO A 122 9.31 -7.67 -1.25
N ILE A 123 10.29 -8.47 -0.81
CA ILE A 123 11.70 -8.04 -0.83
C ILE A 123 12.23 -7.96 -2.27
N LEU A 124 11.93 -8.94 -3.13
CA LEU A 124 12.20 -8.85 -4.57
C LEU A 124 11.49 -7.64 -5.18
N ALA A 125 10.28 -7.34 -4.71
CA ALA A 125 9.52 -6.21 -5.21
C ALA A 125 10.24 -4.87 -4.99
N ILE A 126 10.72 -4.65 -3.78
CA ILE A 126 11.46 -3.44 -3.41
C ILE A 126 12.81 -3.36 -4.15
N GLN A 127 13.49 -4.49 -4.33
CA GLN A 127 14.74 -4.55 -5.11
C GLN A 127 14.52 -4.23 -6.59
N GLY A 128 13.51 -4.85 -7.21
CA GLY A 128 13.15 -4.60 -8.59
C GLY A 128 12.77 -3.14 -8.82
N TRP A 129 12.01 -2.56 -7.89
CA TRP A 129 11.51 -1.19 -8.01
C TRP A 129 12.67 -0.20 -7.95
N ALA A 130 13.57 -0.40 -6.98
CA ALA A 130 14.77 0.41 -6.88
C ALA A 130 15.63 0.32 -8.14
N ARG A 131 15.82 -0.89 -8.70
CA ARG A 131 16.58 -1.08 -9.94
C ARG A 131 15.92 -0.38 -11.14
N ALA A 132 14.61 -0.54 -11.32
CA ALA A 132 13.87 0.06 -12.43
C ALA A 132 13.95 1.59 -12.44
N HIS A 133 14.07 2.20 -11.26
CA HIS A 133 14.16 3.65 -11.08
C HIS A 133 15.60 4.16 -10.89
N GLY A 134 16.61 3.30 -11.02
CA GLY A 134 18.02 3.70 -10.85
C GLY A 134 18.39 4.07 -9.40
N HIS A 135 17.59 3.67 -8.42
CA HIS A 135 17.88 3.87 -7.01
C HIS A 135 18.76 2.74 -6.45
N THR A 136 19.55 3.06 -5.43
CA THR A 136 20.26 2.07 -4.60
C THR A 136 19.56 1.95 -3.25
N LEU A 137 19.24 0.73 -2.83
CA LEU A 137 18.69 0.46 -1.49
C LEU A 137 19.74 0.71 -0.42
N ARG A 138 19.39 1.56 0.55
CA ARG A 138 20.17 1.80 1.77
C ARG A 138 19.83 0.78 2.85
N ALA A 139 18.54 0.48 3.02
CA ALA A 139 18.06 -0.47 4.01
C ALA A 139 16.75 -1.12 3.60
N VAL A 140 16.49 -2.31 4.13
CA VAL A 140 15.19 -2.97 4.09
C VAL A 140 14.75 -3.25 5.53
N ILE A 141 13.47 -3.00 5.80
CA ILE A 141 12.86 -3.03 7.13
C ILE A 141 11.70 -4.03 7.10
N ALA A 142 11.78 -5.05 7.96
CA ALA A 142 10.83 -6.17 8.04
C ALA A 142 10.97 -6.85 9.41
N THR A 143 10.09 -7.78 9.75
CA THR A 143 10.26 -8.64 10.95
C THR A 143 11.35 -9.70 10.73
N GLU A 144 11.76 -10.38 11.79
CA GLU A 144 12.78 -11.45 11.71
C GLU A 144 12.33 -12.60 10.81
N GLU A 145 11.08 -13.06 10.97
CA GLU A 145 10.47 -14.11 10.16
C GLU A 145 10.46 -13.76 8.67
N GLN A 146 10.16 -12.50 8.35
CA GLN A 146 10.12 -12.01 6.96
C GLN A 146 11.50 -11.99 6.29
N PHE A 147 12.59 -11.91 7.06
CA PHE A 147 13.97 -12.01 6.54
C PHE A 147 14.51 -13.44 6.51
N ALA A 148 13.85 -14.41 7.15
CA ALA A 148 14.42 -15.74 7.41
C ALA A 148 14.85 -16.49 6.15
N SER A 149 14.22 -16.22 5.01
CA SER A 149 14.50 -16.92 3.75
C SER A 149 15.05 -16.02 2.64
N PHE A 150 15.41 -14.77 2.92
CA PHE A 150 15.77 -13.82 1.86
C PHE A 150 16.86 -12.82 2.28
N ASP A 151 17.83 -12.61 1.39
CA ASP A 151 18.81 -11.54 1.51
C ASP A 151 18.39 -10.32 0.66
N PRO A 152 18.06 -9.17 1.27
CA PRO A 152 17.70 -7.97 0.53
C PRO A 152 18.88 -7.31 -0.19
N GLY A 153 20.12 -7.77 -0.02
CA GLY A 153 21.30 -7.15 -0.66
C GLY A 153 21.56 -5.71 -0.18
N ALA A 154 20.98 -5.34 0.96
CA ALA A 154 21.09 -4.03 1.62
C ALA A 154 21.04 -4.24 3.14
N ALA A 155 21.26 -3.17 3.93
CA ALA A 155 21.23 -3.29 5.38
C ALA A 155 19.86 -3.78 5.88
N LYS A 156 19.83 -4.89 6.62
CA LYS A 156 18.63 -5.41 7.27
C LYS A 156 18.34 -4.62 8.54
N ILE A 157 17.10 -4.18 8.71
CA ILE A 157 16.59 -3.57 9.93
C ILE A 157 15.41 -4.40 10.40
N VAL A 158 15.66 -5.18 11.44
CA VAL A 158 14.65 -6.06 12.01
C VAL A 158 13.73 -5.26 12.93
N LEU A 159 12.43 -5.27 12.64
CA LEU A 159 11.40 -4.78 13.53
C LEU A 159 11.26 -5.73 14.71
N ARG A 160 11.40 -5.20 15.92
CA ARG A 160 11.16 -5.95 17.15
C ARG A 160 9.66 -5.90 17.51
N PRO A 161 9.13 -6.88 18.24
CA PRO A 161 7.74 -6.82 18.70
C PRO A 161 7.39 -5.53 19.44
N ASP A 162 8.32 -4.99 20.23
CA ASP A 162 8.14 -3.74 20.97
C ASP A 162 8.29 -2.47 20.09
N ASP A 163 8.64 -2.59 18.81
CA ASP A 163 8.59 -1.50 17.84
C ASP A 163 7.19 -1.25 17.28
N ILE A 164 6.32 -2.26 17.34
CA ILE A 164 4.98 -2.21 16.79
C ILE A 164 4.13 -1.24 17.64
N PRO A 165 3.53 -0.20 17.03
CA PRO A 165 2.68 0.74 17.75
C PRO A 165 1.38 0.06 18.23
N THR A 166 0.56 0.79 18.99
CA THR A 166 -0.78 0.32 19.41
C THR A 166 -1.85 0.52 18.33
N THR A 167 -1.55 1.31 17.29
CA THR A 167 -2.41 1.52 16.12
C THR A 167 -1.55 1.65 14.86
N GLY A 168 -2.06 1.15 13.73
CA GLY A 168 -1.47 1.30 12.40
C GLY A 168 -2.03 2.47 11.60
N ALA A 169 -2.96 3.24 12.19
CA ALA A 169 -3.61 4.35 11.51
C ALA A 169 -2.59 5.40 11.10
N MET A 170 -2.50 5.64 9.79
CA MET A 170 -1.67 6.67 9.20
C MET A 170 -2.56 7.62 8.39
N ASP A 171 -2.14 8.88 8.29
CA ASP A 171 -2.72 9.81 7.33
C ASP A 171 -2.06 9.66 5.96
N GLY A 172 -2.83 9.93 4.92
CA GLY A 172 -2.31 9.96 3.55
C GLY A 172 -3.31 9.41 2.55
N ARG A 173 -2.74 8.86 1.48
CA ARG A 173 -3.47 8.38 0.31
C ARG A 173 -4.22 7.10 0.65
N THR A 174 -5.48 7.07 0.23
CA THR A 174 -6.32 5.87 0.15
C THR A 174 -5.76 4.85 -0.83
N ARG A 175 -6.26 3.62 -0.77
CA ARG A 175 -5.86 2.54 -1.68
C ARG A 175 -6.03 2.90 -3.17
N LEU A 176 -7.12 3.59 -3.55
CA LEU A 176 -7.33 4.04 -4.92
C LEU A 176 -6.34 5.14 -5.32
N GLU A 177 -6.08 6.11 -4.44
CA GLU A 177 -5.09 7.17 -4.69
C GLU A 177 -3.66 6.63 -4.84
N VAL A 178 -3.36 5.47 -4.24
CA VAL A 178 -2.05 4.81 -4.40
C VAL A 178 -1.94 4.10 -5.75
N ILE A 179 -2.94 3.29 -6.12
CA ILE A 179 -2.83 2.45 -7.32
C ILE A 179 -3.27 3.15 -8.61
N SER A 180 -4.16 4.15 -8.51
CA SER A 180 -4.64 4.92 -9.66
C SER A 180 -4.93 6.38 -9.25
N PRO A 181 -3.88 7.20 -9.07
CA PRO A 181 -4.03 8.60 -8.64
C PRO A 181 -4.93 9.42 -9.57
N GLN A 182 -4.89 9.13 -10.88
CA GLN A 182 -5.73 9.83 -11.85
C GLN A 182 -7.21 9.46 -11.72
N ALA A 183 -7.54 8.18 -11.49
CA ALA A 183 -8.92 7.77 -11.25
C ALA A 183 -9.46 8.36 -9.95
N ALA A 184 -8.65 8.36 -8.88
CA ALA A 184 -9.01 9.01 -7.63
C ALA A 184 -9.29 10.51 -7.82
N ALA A 185 -8.43 11.23 -8.53
CA ALA A 185 -8.60 12.66 -8.81
C ALA A 185 -9.86 12.94 -9.65
N ARG A 186 -10.14 12.11 -10.66
CA ARG A 186 -11.37 12.22 -11.46
C ARG A 186 -12.61 12.01 -10.58
N LEU A 187 -12.62 10.96 -9.76
CA LEU A 187 -13.73 10.71 -8.84
C LEU A 187 -13.92 11.90 -7.88
N ALA A 188 -12.84 12.41 -7.28
CA ALA A 188 -12.90 13.54 -6.36
C ALA A 188 -13.45 14.83 -7.00
N ALA A 189 -13.26 15.02 -8.31
CA ALA A 189 -13.76 16.17 -9.05
C ALA A 189 -15.27 16.08 -9.40
N VAL A 190 -15.88 14.90 -9.30
CA VAL A 190 -17.29 14.70 -9.65
C VAL A 190 -18.17 15.22 -8.50
N PRO A 191 -19.11 16.14 -8.74
CA PRO A 191 -20.07 16.57 -7.72
C PRO A 191 -20.95 15.43 -7.21
N ASP A 192 -21.36 15.49 -5.95
CA ASP A 192 -22.21 14.47 -5.32
C ASP A 192 -23.47 14.13 -6.13
N ALA A 193 -24.10 15.15 -6.73
CA ALA A 193 -25.31 14.98 -7.55
C ALA A 193 -25.09 14.23 -8.88
N ALA A 194 -23.83 14.08 -9.32
CA ALA A 194 -23.46 13.45 -10.58
C ALA A 194 -22.77 12.08 -10.39
N LEU A 195 -22.69 11.57 -9.16
CA LEU A 195 -22.02 10.29 -8.87
C LEU A 195 -22.69 9.11 -9.57
N THR A 196 -24.02 9.10 -9.64
CA THR A 196 -24.78 8.05 -10.34
C THR A 196 -24.43 7.97 -11.83
N ASP A 197 -24.05 9.08 -12.46
CA ASP A 197 -23.68 9.12 -13.88
C ASP A 197 -22.35 8.41 -14.16
N LEU A 198 -21.55 8.12 -13.13
CA LEU A 198 -20.32 7.32 -13.24
C LEU A 198 -20.58 5.82 -13.25
N LEU A 199 -21.76 5.39 -12.82
CA LEU A 199 -22.10 3.98 -12.70
C LEU A 199 -22.57 3.42 -14.05
N PRO A 200 -22.26 2.14 -14.35
CA PRO A 200 -22.96 1.45 -15.42
C PRO A 200 -24.47 1.44 -15.16
N PRO A 201 -25.30 1.21 -16.19
CA PRO A 201 -26.74 1.08 -16.00
C PRO A 201 -27.06 0.05 -14.91
N ALA A 202 -27.96 0.42 -14.00
CA ALA A 202 -28.36 -0.48 -12.93
C ALA A 202 -28.95 -1.79 -13.52
N PRO A 203 -28.61 -2.95 -12.96
CA PRO A 203 -29.20 -4.21 -13.38
C PRO A 203 -30.70 -4.22 -13.14
N ALA A 204 -31.44 -4.94 -13.99
CA ALA A 204 -32.88 -5.12 -13.82
C ALA A 204 -33.23 -5.93 -12.56
N ASP A 205 -32.32 -6.80 -12.12
CA ASP A 205 -32.38 -7.49 -10.84
C ASP A 205 -31.71 -6.63 -9.77
N THR A 206 -32.48 -6.24 -8.75
CA THR A 206 -32.02 -5.41 -7.63
C THR A 206 -31.60 -6.23 -6.41
N ASN A 207 -31.61 -7.56 -6.49
CA ASN A 207 -31.15 -8.40 -5.40
C ASN A 207 -29.63 -8.22 -5.19
N ALA A 208 -29.21 -8.23 -3.93
CA ALA A 208 -27.79 -8.19 -3.59
C ALA A 208 -27.08 -9.43 -4.14
N PRO A 209 -25.89 -9.29 -4.74
CA PRO A 209 -25.07 -10.43 -5.13
C PRO A 209 -24.77 -11.32 -3.92
N VAL A 210 -24.71 -12.64 -4.15
CA VAL A 210 -24.36 -13.60 -3.10
C VAL A 210 -22.91 -13.38 -2.70
N ASP A 211 -22.67 -12.99 -1.45
CA ASP A 211 -21.32 -12.75 -0.96
C ASP A 211 -20.53 -14.05 -0.77
N LYS A 212 -19.54 -14.28 -1.65
CA LYS A 212 -18.59 -15.39 -1.64
C LYS A 212 -17.21 -14.99 -1.13
N SER A 213 -17.05 -13.80 -0.56
CA SER A 213 -15.75 -13.22 -0.20
C SER A 213 -14.91 -14.16 0.66
N ASN A 214 -15.50 -14.78 1.69
CA ASN A 214 -14.78 -15.70 2.57
C ASN A 214 -14.25 -16.94 1.83
N ALA A 215 -15.05 -17.51 0.94
CA ALA A 215 -14.65 -18.69 0.16
C ALA A 215 -13.54 -18.33 -0.83
N LEU A 216 -13.69 -17.21 -1.55
CA LEU A 216 -12.69 -16.75 -2.51
C LEU A 216 -11.40 -16.29 -1.83
N TRP A 217 -11.49 -15.68 -0.65
CA TRP A 217 -10.33 -15.33 0.17
C TRP A 217 -9.57 -16.59 0.61
N PHE A 218 -10.29 -17.65 0.98
CA PHE A 218 -9.66 -18.93 1.29
C PHE A 218 -8.93 -19.51 0.07
N GLU A 219 -9.51 -19.45 -1.13
CA GLU A 219 -8.81 -19.86 -2.36
C GLU A 219 -7.57 -19.01 -2.66
N LEU A 220 -7.62 -17.71 -2.38
CA LEU A 220 -6.51 -16.78 -2.54
C LEU A 220 -5.31 -17.14 -1.65
N ILE A 221 -5.54 -17.53 -0.40
CA ILE A 221 -4.46 -17.83 0.56
C ILE A 221 -3.87 -19.23 0.38
N LYS A 222 -4.62 -20.20 -0.16
CA LYS A 222 -4.17 -21.60 -0.31
C LYS A 222 -2.80 -21.75 -0.98
N PRO A 223 -2.51 -21.07 -2.11
CA PRO A 223 -1.19 -21.18 -2.74
C PRO A 223 -0.05 -20.71 -1.84
N LEU A 224 -0.30 -19.76 -0.92
CA LEU A 224 0.70 -19.25 0.02
C LEU A 224 1.05 -20.23 1.14
N MET A 225 0.22 -21.26 1.37
CA MET A 225 0.44 -22.29 2.39
C MET A 225 1.46 -23.36 1.96
N VAL A 226 1.80 -23.40 0.67
CA VAL A 226 2.70 -24.40 0.09
C VAL A 226 3.80 -23.72 -0.73
N THR A 227 4.90 -24.41 -0.95
CA THR A 227 6.01 -23.90 -1.78
C THR A 227 6.09 -24.74 -3.06
N PHE A 228 5.84 -24.12 -4.21
CA PHE A 228 5.96 -24.74 -5.52
C PHE A 228 6.26 -23.67 -6.59
N PRO A 229 6.90 -24.02 -7.73
CA PRO A 229 7.39 -23.05 -8.71
C PRO A 229 6.30 -22.14 -9.29
N GLU A 230 5.11 -22.67 -9.53
CA GLU A 230 3.99 -21.96 -10.18
C GLU A 230 3.12 -21.16 -9.20
N ARG A 231 3.52 -21.08 -7.91
CA ARG A 231 2.72 -20.48 -6.84
C ARG A 231 2.23 -19.08 -7.16
N ALA A 232 3.10 -18.23 -7.68
CA ALA A 232 2.76 -16.83 -7.98
C ALA A 232 1.62 -16.73 -8.99
N GLY A 233 1.66 -17.51 -10.08
CA GLY A 233 0.61 -17.52 -11.09
C GLY A 233 -0.73 -18.06 -10.56
N VAL A 234 -0.72 -19.11 -9.74
CA VAL A 234 -1.95 -19.64 -9.12
C VAL A 234 -2.55 -18.62 -8.14
N HIS A 235 -1.71 -17.98 -7.33
CA HIS A 235 -2.14 -16.94 -6.40
C HIS A 235 -2.75 -15.73 -7.11
N LEU A 236 -2.09 -15.21 -8.15
CA LEU A 236 -2.61 -14.08 -8.94
C LEU A 236 -3.95 -14.39 -9.59
N ARG A 237 -4.13 -15.59 -10.17
CA ARG A 237 -5.44 -16.00 -10.74
C ARG A 237 -6.54 -16.08 -9.69
N ALA A 238 -6.25 -16.65 -8.52
CA ALA A 238 -7.21 -16.69 -7.42
C ALA A 238 -7.55 -15.27 -6.93
N PHE A 239 -6.57 -14.36 -6.95
CA PHE A 239 -6.79 -12.96 -6.57
C PHE A 239 -7.61 -12.20 -7.62
N VAL A 240 -7.41 -12.43 -8.91
CA VAL A 240 -8.31 -11.88 -9.96
C VAL A 240 -9.76 -12.27 -9.68
N ALA A 241 -10.04 -13.55 -9.38
CA ALA A 241 -11.39 -14.01 -9.06
C ALA A 241 -11.97 -13.34 -7.79
N TYR A 242 -11.15 -13.13 -6.75
CA TYR A 242 -11.57 -12.38 -5.56
C TYR A 242 -11.86 -10.91 -5.90
N ALA A 243 -10.99 -10.25 -6.66
CA ALA A 243 -11.15 -8.84 -7.05
C ALA A 243 -12.38 -8.64 -7.94
N GLU A 244 -12.68 -9.58 -8.84
CA GLU A 244 -13.91 -9.61 -9.64
C GLU A 244 -15.17 -9.70 -8.78
N HIS A 245 -15.17 -10.56 -7.77
CA HIS A 245 -16.28 -10.64 -6.80
C HIS A 245 -16.39 -9.36 -5.96
N ALA A 246 -15.25 -8.81 -5.52
CA ALA A 246 -15.23 -7.60 -4.70
C ALA A 246 -15.70 -6.35 -5.46
N GLN A 247 -15.38 -6.24 -6.76
CA GLN A 247 -15.93 -5.16 -7.61
C GLN A 247 -17.45 -5.31 -7.80
N GLU A 248 -18.00 -6.53 -7.92
CA GLU A 248 -19.45 -6.75 -8.04
C GLU A 248 -20.18 -6.27 -6.78
N LEU A 249 -19.68 -6.63 -5.61
CA LEU A 249 -20.23 -6.16 -4.33
C LEU A 249 -20.09 -4.64 -4.16
N ALA A 250 -18.97 -4.05 -4.56
CA ALA A 250 -18.76 -2.61 -4.48
C ALA A 250 -19.70 -1.84 -5.43
N LEU A 251 -19.90 -2.36 -6.65
CA LEU A 251 -20.83 -1.78 -7.62
C LEU A 251 -22.28 -1.82 -7.11
N HIS A 252 -22.73 -2.94 -6.58
CA HIS A 252 -24.04 -3.04 -5.96
C HIS A 252 -24.18 -2.01 -4.81
N ARG A 253 -23.19 -1.93 -3.91
CA ARG A 253 -23.16 -0.92 -2.82
C ARG A 253 -23.26 0.50 -3.35
N ALA A 254 -22.64 0.82 -4.49
CA ALA A 254 -22.72 2.15 -5.09
C ALA A 254 -24.11 2.47 -5.66
N HIS A 255 -24.83 1.49 -6.18
CA HIS A 255 -26.21 1.68 -6.65
C HIS A 255 -27.22 1.91 -5.51
N VAL A 256 -27.02 1.23 -4.37
CA VAL A 256 -27.97 1.26 -3.24
C VAL A 256 -27.54 2.17 -2.09
N ALA A 257 -26.48 2.97 -2.29
CA ALA A 257 -25.93 3.84 -1.25
C ALA A 257 -26.98 4.85 -0.74
N ALA A 258 -27.06 5.00 0.58
CA ALA A 258 -28.04 5.86 1.24
C ALA A 258 -27.75 7.36 1.09
N ASP A 259 -26.48 7.71 0.86
CA ASP A 259 -26.02 9.09 0.71
C ASP A 259 -24.81 9.16 -0.24
N ALA A 260 -24.46 10.38 -0.65
CA ALA A 260 -23.38 10.63 -1.61
C ALA A 260 -21.99 10.25 -1.09
N ALA A 261 -21.74 10.35 0.22
CA ALA A 261 -20.46 9.96 0.79
C ALA A 261 -20.27 8.45 0.73
N ALA A 262 -21.30 7.68 1.09
CA ALA A 262 -21.33 6.23 0.94
C ALA A 262 -21.23 5.82 -0.54
N GLN A 263 -21.93 6.51 -1.45
CA GLN A 263 -21.87 6.22 -2.88
C GLN A 263 -20.46 6.46 -3.44
N ARG A 264 -19.83 7.58 -3.09
CA ARG A 264 -18.46 7.90 -3.52
C ARG A 264 -17.46 6.89 -3.01
N ALA A 265 -17.57 6.48 -1.74
CA ALA A 265 -16.71 5.45 -1.17
C ALA A 265 -16.89 4.10 -1.89
N ALA A 266 -18.13 3.70 -2.19
CA ALA A 266 -18.42 2.47 -2.93
C ALA A 266 -17.91 2.53 -4.38
N ILE A 267 -18.00 3.68 -5.06
CA ILE A 267 -17.39 3.89 -6.38
C ILE A 267 -15.87 3.78 -6.30
N ALA A 268 -15.25 4.39 -5.27
CA ALA A 268 -13.80 4.30 -5.09
C ALA A 268 -13.34 2.84 -4.88
N ASP A 269 -14.07 2.07 -4.09
CA ASP A 269 -13.86 0.64 -3.90
C ASP A 269 -14.00 -0.14 -5.21
N TRP A 270 -15.07 0.12 -5.95
CA TRP A 270 -15.36 -0.54 -7.22
C TRP A 270 -14.22 -0.34 -8.23
N VAL A 271 -13.80 0.92 -8.41
CA VAL A 271 -12.70 1.26 -9.32
C VAL A 271 -11.36 0.69 -8.82
N TYR A 272 -11.12 0.68 -7.50
CA TYR A 272 -9.93 0.07 -6.92
C TYR A 272 -9.83 -1.42 -7.28
N TRP A 273 -10.92 -2.18 -7.08
CA TRP A 273 -10.94 -3.61 -7.39
C TRP A 273 -10.81 -3.90 -8.88
N GLN A 274 -11.41 -3.07 -9.74
CA GLN A 274 -11.22 -3.15 -11.19
C GLN A 274 -9.75 -2.98 -11.58
N HIS A 275 -9.11 -1.92 -11.10
CA HIS A 275 -7.71 -1.62 -11.42
C HIS A 275 -6.78 -2.72 -10.91
N LEU A 276 -7.04 -3.22 -9.70
CA LEU A 276 -6.29 -4.33 -9.11
C LEU A 276 -6.40 -5.62 -9.95
N ALA A 277 -7.61 -5.97 -10.41
CA ALA A 277 -7.83 -7.13 -11.26
C ALA A 277 -7.05 -7.02 -12.58
N VAL A 278 -7.04 -5.85 -13.21
CA VAL A 278 -6.27 -5.60 -14.45
C VAL A 278 -4.77 -5.77 -14.21
N LEU A 279 -4.20 -5.17 -13.16
CA LEU A 279 -2.78 -5.31 -12.83
C LEU A 279 -2.36 -6.78 -12.65
N MET A 280 -3.20 -7.58 -11.99
CA MET A 280 -2.95 -8.99 -11.74
C MET A 280 -3.14 -9.85 -12.99
N TRP A 281 -4.13 -9.52 -13.83
CA TRP A 281 -4.36 -10.17 -15.12
C TRP A 281 -3.17 -9.97 -16.05
N GLU A 282 -2.71 -8.73 -16.24
CA GLU A 282 -1.55 -8.42 -17.09
C GLU A 282 -0.28 -9.17 -16.64
N ALA A 283 -0.04 -9.24 -15.33
CA ALA A 283 1.08 -9.98 -14.79
C ALA A 283 0.93 -11.51 -14.99
N THR A 284 -0.29 -12.03 -14.88
CA THR A 284 -0.57 -13.46 -15.14
C THR A 284 -0.30 -13.82 -16.60
N GLU A 285 -0.78 -13.00 -17.54
CA GLU A 285 -0.58 -13.19 -18.97
C GLU A 285 0.90 -13.06 -19.36
N ALA A 286 1.60 -12.07 -18.80
CA ALA A 286 3.03 -11.91 -19.03
C ALA A 286 3.85 -13.11 -18.52
N ASN A 287 3.46 -13.70 -17.39
CA ASN A 287 4.12 -14.90 -16.86
C ASN A 287 3.81 -16.18 -17.66
N ALA A 288 2.68 -16.23 -18.38
CA ALA A 288 2.34 -17.36 -19.24
C ALA A 288 3.06 -17.32 -20.60
N ALA A 289 3.61 -16.16 -20.98
CA ALA A 289 4.31 -15.93 -22.24
C ALA A 289 5.83 -16.25 -22.21
N VAL A 290 6.35 -16.67 -21.05
CA VAL A 290 7.77 -17.00 -20.79
C VAL A 290 7.91 -18.49 -20.53
#